data_AF-A0A2N9HEP8-F1
#
_entry.id   AF-A0A2N9HEP8-F1
#
_cell.length_a   1.000
_cell.length_b   1.000
_cell.length_c   1.000
_cell.angle_alpha   90.00
_cell.angle_beta   90.00
_cell.angle_gamma   90.00
#
_symmetry.space_group_name_H-M   'P 1'
#
loop_
_entity.id
_entity.type
_entity.pdbx_description
1 polymer ?
#
loop_
_entity_poly.entity_id
_entity_poly.type
_entity_poly.pdbx_seq_one_letter_code
_entity_poly.pdbx_strand_id
1 'polypeptide(L)'
;MASSSSQNNYDAIDLNATPSVAPEVWRPYFLFSNGPITVTNSVMLSGTTATTVAAGLFTPEDGRVLAERTDPQTINDLIALTIQCVASVSNMGRRLHVKNHEVRVLRFQVTILQRLLKDNKNKVVELKEEK
;
A
#
# COMPACT_ATOMS: atom_id res chain seq x y z
N MET A 1 30.92 -44.15 -6.84
CA MET A 1 31.03 -42.98 -7.73
C MET A 1 30.24 -43.30 -8.98
N ALA A 2 29.14 -42.60 -9.21
CA ALA A 2 28.35 -42.70 -10.44
C ALA A 2 28.25 -41.29 -11.02
N SER A 3 28.78 -41.10 -12.22
CA SER A 3 28.84 -39.81 -12.91
C SER A 3 27.47 -39.48 -13.51
N SER A 4 26.96 -38.29 -13.18
CA SER A 4 25.75 -37.71 -13.77
C SER A 4 26.10 -37.05 -15.11
N SER A 5 25.41 -37.45 -16.18
CA SER A 5 25.46 -36.79 -17.50
C SER A 5 24.39 -35.70 -17.53
N SER A 6 24.76 -34.44 -17.32
CA SER A 6 23.87 -33.30 -17.51
C SER A 6 23.69 -33.07 -19.02
N GLN A 7 22.55 -33.49 -19.55
CA GLN A 7 22.13 -33.14 -20.90
C GLN A 7 21.68 -31.68 -20.87
N ASN A 8 22.57 -30.81 -21.33
CA ASN A 8 22.31 -29.38 -21.41
C ASN A 8 21.35 -29.11 -22.56
N ASN A 9 20.05 -29.06 -22.27
CA ASN A 9 19.06 -28.52 -23.20
C ASN A 9 19.16 -27.00 -23.15
N TYR A 10 20.06 -26.43 -23.95
CA TYR A 10 19.98 -25.00 -24.27
C TYR A 10 18.89 -24.84 -25.31
N ASP A 11 17.79 -24.22 -24.90
CA ASP A 11 16.72 -23.76 -25.78
C ASP A 11 17.33 -23.00 -26.96
N ALA A 12 17.18 -23.56 -28.16
CA ALA A 12 17.50 -22.84 -29.38
C ALA A 12 16.51 -21.67 -29.50
N ILE A 13 17.00 -20.45 -29.29
CA ILE A 13 16.21 -19.23 -29.46
C ILE A 13 15.86 -19.12 -30.95
N ASP A 14 14.64 -19.48 -31.33
CA ASP A 14 14.13 -19.25 -32.68
C ASP A 14 13.91 -17.75 -32.89
N LEU A 15 14.77 -17.13 -33.70
CA LEU A 15 14.71 -15.72 -34.05
C LEU A 15 13.54 -15.38 -34.99
N ASN A 16 12.79 -16.38 -35.48
CA ASN A 16 11.58 -16.20 -36.28
C ASN A 16 10.29 -16.35 -35.45
N ALA A 17 10.40 -16.58 -34.14
CA ALA A 17 9.24 -16.64 -33.27
C ALA A 17 8.56 -15.26 -33.24
N THR A 18 7.34 -15.19 -33.78
CA THR A 18 6.44 -14.04 -33.64
C THR A 18 6.46 -13.59 -32.18
N PRO A 19 6.69 -12.28 -31.89
CA PRO A 19 6.82 -11.84 -30.51
C PRO A 19 5.56 -12.23 -29.77
N SER A 20 5.70 -13.18 -28.82
CA SER A 20 4.65 -13.49 -27.86
C SER A 20 4.23 -12.16 -27.27
N VAL A 21 2.95 -11.81 -27.47
CA VAL A 21 2.32 -10.60 -26.95
C VAL A 21 2.88 -10.35 -25.56
N ALA A 22 3.49 -9.19 -25.34
CA ALA A 22 4.08 -8.84 -24.06
C ALA A 22 3.01 -9.11 -22.98
N PRO A 23 3.33 -9.87 -21.91
CA PRO A 23 2.33 -10.20 -20.91
C PRO A 23 1.71 -8.90 -20.42
N GLU A 24 0.38 -8.84 -20.48
CA GLU A 24 -0.39 -7.70 -20.01
C GLU A 24 -0.01 -7.49 -18.55
N VAL A 25 0.88 -6.53 -18.28
CA VAL A 25 1.35 -6.23 -16.93
C VAL A 25 0.12 -5.75 -16.18
N TRP A 26 -0.41 -6.60 -15.31
CA TRP A 26 -1.58 -6.27 -14.52
C TRP A 26 -1.26 -5.00 -13.72
N ARG A 27 -2.05 -3.96 -13.98
CA ARG A 27 -1.96 -2.67 -13.32
C ARG A 27 -3.25 -2.45 -12.57
N PRO A 28 -3.24 -2.51 -11.23
CA PRO A 28 -4.44 -2.28 -10.45
C PRO A 28 -4.88 -0.84 -10.62
N TYR A 29 -6.11 -0.64 -11.10
CA TYR A 29 -6.77 0.65 -11.17
C TYR A 29 -8.04 0.61 -10.32
N PHE A 30 -8.17 1.57 -9.41
CA PHE A 30 -9.29 1.63 -8.49
C PHE A 30 -10.25 2.75 -8.92
N LEU A 31 -11.21 2.40 -9.78
CA LEU A 31 -12.27 3.31 -10.23
C LEU A 31 -13.57 2.97 -9.51
N PHE A 32 -14.21 3.97 -8.90
CA PHE A 32 -15.50 3.86 -8.25
C PHE A 32 -16.56 4.69 -8.99
N SER A 33 -17.86 4.47 -8.73
CA SER A 33 -18.95 5.21 -9.39
C SER A 33 -18.88 6.73 -9.20
N ASN A 34 -18.15 7.19 -8.17
CA ASN A 34 -17.94 8.61 -7.87
C ASN A 34 -16.58 9.14 -8.41
N GLY A 35 -15.86 8.37 -9.24
CA GLY A 35 -14.53 8.72 -9.76
C GLY A 35 -13.40 7.87 -9.17
N PRO A 36 -12.13 8.25 -9.43
CA PRO A 36 -10.96 7.55 -8.90
C PRO A 36 -10.97 7.53 -7.37
N ILE A 37 -10.50 6.43 -6.75
CA ILE A 37 -10.27 6.41 -5.30
C ILE A 37 -9.15 7.40 -4.96
N THR A 38 -9.46 8.37 -4.10
CA THR A 38 -8.53 9.40 -3.62
C THR A 38 -8.18 9.19 -2.15
N VAL A 39 -7.21 9.96 -1.63
CA VAL A 39 -6.77 9.90 -0.22
C VAL A 39 -7.88 10.16 0.81
N THR A 40 -8.99 10.79 0.40
CA THR A 40 -10.14 11.04 1.28
C THR A 40 -11.09 9.84 1.38
N ASN A 41 -10.97 8.84 0.50
CA ASN A 41 -11.78 7.64 0.54
C ASN A 41 -11.25 6.68 1.62
N SER A 42 -12.11 6.25 2.53
CA SER A 42 -11.74 5.30 3.59
C SER A 42 -12.31 3.92 3.31
N VAL A 43 -11.41 2.95 3.06
CA VAL A 43 -11.74 1.51 2.94
C VAL A 43 -12.43 1.00 4.21
N MET A 44 -12.10 1.55 5.38
CA MET A 44 -12.70 1.12 6.65
C MET A 44 -14.11 1.66 6.90
N LEU A 45 -14.49 2.78 6.27
CA LEU A 45 -15.77 3.45 6.54
C LEU A 45 -16.79 3.28 5.40
N SER A 46 -16.37 2.75 4.26
CA SER A 46 -17.22 2.57 3.09
C SER A 46 -17.05 1.16 2.55
N GLY A 47 -18.09 0.33 2.72
CA GLY A 47 -18.15 -1.00 2.13
C GLY A 47 -17.94 -0.97 0.61
N THR A 48 -18.47 0.04 -0.07
CA THR A 48 -18.32 0.20 -1.52
C THR A 48 -16.89 0.56 -1.95
N THR A 49 -16.19 1.40 -1.16
CA THR A 49 -14.76 1.67 -1.37
C THR A 49 -13.94 0.40 -1.13
N ALA A 50 -14.27 -0.36 -0.08
CA ALA A 50 -13.60 -1.63 0.23
C ALA A 50 -13.79 -2.66 -0.90
N THR A 51 -15.00 -2.83 -1.42
CA THR A 51 -15.27 -3.72 -2.56
C THR A 51 -14.49 -3.32 -3.79
N THR A 52 -14.41 -2.02 -4.10
CA THR A 52 -13.67 -1.51 -5.26
C THR A 52 -12.16 -1.76 -5.13
N VAL A 53 -11.59 -1.52 -3.93
CA VAL A 53 -10.18 -1.82 -3.66
C VAL A 53 -9.92 -3.32 -3.73
N ALA A 54 -10.80 -4.15 -3.17
CA ALA A 54 -10.65 -5.61 -3.24
C ALA A 54 -10.69 -6.12 -4.68
N ALA A 55 -11.62 -5.63 -5.51
CA ALA A 55 -11.71 -6.00 -6.92
C ALA A 55 -10.45 -5.61 -7.71
N GLY A 56 -9.83 -4.48 -7.38
CA GLY A 56 -8.56 -4.07 -7.97
C GLY A 56 -7.32 -4.75 -7.38
N LEU A 57 -7.44 -5.64 -6.39
CA LEU A 57 -6.31 -6.41 -5.85
C LEU A 57 -6.16 -7.79 -6.50
N PHE A 58 -7.22 -8.29 -7.14
CA PHE A 58 -7.21 -9.58 -7.82
C PHE A 58 -6.91 -9.38 -9.30
N THR A 59 -6.06 -10.25 -9.86
CA THR A 59 -5.94 -10.37 -11.30
C THR A 59 -7.22 -10.99 -11.88
N PRO A 60 -7.53 -10.76 -13.16
CA PRO A 60 -8.63 -11.46 -13.83
C PRO A 60 -8.52 -12.99 -13.72
N GLU A 61 -7.29 -13.51 -13.71
CA GLU A 61 -7.01 -14.94 -13.52
C GLU A 61 -7.39 -15.40 -12.11
N ASP A 62 -7.03 -14.62 -11.07
CA ASP A 62 -7.45 -14.91 -9.69
C ASP A 62 -8.98 -14.95 -9.59
N GLY A 63 -9.68 -14.01 -10.23
CA GLY A 63 -11.14 -13.99 -10.27
C GLY A 63 -11.75 -15.24 -10.90
N ARG A 64 -11.14 -15.75 -11.99
CA ARG A 64 -11.57 -17.00 -12.65
C ARG A 64 -11.29 -18.21 -11.79
N VAL A 65 -10.09 -18.31 -11.22
CA VAL A 65 -9.74 -19.38 -10.27
C VAL A 65 -10.70 -19.37 -9.08
N LEU A 66 -11.05 -18.20 -8.54
CA LEU A 66 -12.00 -18.10 -7.44
C LEU A 66 -13.43 -18.47 -7.83
N ALA A 67 -13.89 -18.10 -9.02
CA ALA A 67 -15.25 -18.38 -9.50
C ALA A 67 -15.47 -19.86 -9.88
N GLU A 68 -14.42 -20.54 -10.33
CA GLU A 68 -14.47 -21.92 -10.82
C GLU A 68 -14.23 -22.96 -9.71
N ARG A 69 -13.77 -22.54 -8.52
CA ARG A 69 -13.39 -23.44 -7.42
C ARG A 69 -14.55 -23.68 -6.44
N THR A 70 -15.02 -24.92 -6.43
CA THR A 70 -15.92 -25.47 -5.38
C THR A 70 -15.14 -26.19 -4.26
N ASP A 71 -13.80 -26.19 -4.33
CA ASP A 71 -12.93 -26.90 -3.39
C ASP A 71 -12.93 -26.23 -2.00
N PRO A 72 -13.38 -26.92 -0.94
CA PRO A 72 -13.46 -26.34 0.41
C PRO A 72 -12.12 -25.85 0.98
N GLN A 73 -10.99 -26.48 0.60
CA GLN A 73 -9.68 -26.09 1.11
C GLN A 73 -9.23 -24.73 0.55
N THR A 74 -9.40 -24.53 -0.76
CA THR A 74 -9.12 -23.26 -1.43
C THR A 74 -9.95 -22.11 -0.83
N ILE A 75 -11.23 -22.37 -0.52
CA ILE A 75 -12.11 -21.38 0.13
C ILE A 75 -11.60 -21.02 1.53
N ASN A 76 -11.18 -22.00 2.34
CA ASN A 76 -10.63 -21.75 3.66
C ASN A 76 -9.33 -20.95 3.61
N ASP A 77 -8.44 -21.25 2.67
CA ASP A 77 -7.18 -20.53 2.49
C ASP A 77 -7.43 -19.07 2.07
N LEU A 78 -8.42 -18.82 1.19
CA LEU A 78 -8.83 -17.47 0.81
C LEU A 78 -9.42 -16.68 2.00
N ILE A 79 -10.26 -17.32 2.81
CA ILE A 79 -10.81 -16.71 4.02
C ILE A 79 -9.68 -16.35 4.99
N ALA A 80 -8.71 -17.26 5.18
CA ALA A 80 -7.54 -17.00 6.01
C ALA A 80 -6.71 -15.82 5.48
N LEU A 81 -6.46 -15.77 4.17
CA LEU A 81 -5.77 -14.65 3.52
C LEU A 81 -6.52 -13.33 3.71
N THR A 82 -7.86 -13.35 3.56
CA THR A 82 -8.71 -12.16 3.75
C THR A 82 -8.63 -11.66 5.20
N ILE A 83 -8.72 -12.56 6.18
CA ILE A 83 -8.58 -12.21 7.61
C ILE A 83 -7.21 -11.62 7.90
N GLN A 84 -6.14 -12.23 7.38
CA GLN A 84 -4.77 -11.73 7.55
C GLN A 84 -4.58 -10.35 6.90
N CYS A 85 -5.14 -10.14 5.70
CA CYS A 85 -5.11 -8.85 5.03
C CYS A 85 -5.83 -7.77 5.85
N VAL A 86 -7.05 -8.05 6.31
CA VAL A 86 -7.83 -7.13 7.16
C VAL A 86 -7.09 -6.81 8.47
N ALA A 87 -6.49 -7.82 9.11
CA ALA A 87 -5.69 -7.63 10.31
C ALA A 87 -4.44 -6.76 10.06
N SER A 88 -3.74 -6.99 8.95
CA SER A 88 -2.58 -6.22 8.53
C SER A 88 -2.94 -4.74 8.27
N VAL A 89 -3.96 -4.49 7.45
CA VAL A 89 -4.46 -3.12 7.16
C VAL A 89 -4.93 -2.43 8.44
N SER A 90 -5.64 -3.13 9.32
CA SER A 90 -6.07 -2.59 10.61
C SER A 90 -4.89 -2.21 11.51
N ASN A 91 -3.84 -3.03 11.55
CA ASN A 91 -2.62 -2.74 12.30
C ASN A 91 -1.89 -1.51 11.74
N MET A 92 -1.80 -1.39 10.41
CA MET A 92 -1.25 -0.20 9.75
C MET A 92 -2.06 1.06 10.10
N GLY A 93 -3.40 0.97 10.06
CA GLY A 93 -4.30 2.06 10.43
C GLY A 93 -4.09 2.54 11.87
N ARG A 94 -3.94 1.60 12.83
CA ARG A 94 -3.65 1.93 14.24
C ARG A 94 -2.31 2.64 14.40
N ARG A 95 -1.25 2.13 13.75
CA ARG A 95 0.09 2.75 13.79
C ARG A 95 0.06 4.16 13.19
N LEU A 96 -0.63 4.34 12.07
CA LEU A 96 -0.80 5.64 11.44
C LEU A 96 -1.56 6.61 12.34
N HIS A 97 -2.62 6.16 13.01
CA HIS A 97 -3.38 6.99 13.95
C HIS A 97 -2.51 7.49 15.12
N VAL A 98 -1.70 6.61 15.72
CA VAL A 98 -0.75 6.98 16.79
C VAL A 98 0.27 8.00 16.28
N LYS A 99 0.88 7.75 15.11
CA LYS A 99 1.86 8.67 14.51
C LYS A 99 1.25 10.03 14.17
N ASN A 100 0.01 10.07 13.69
CA ASN A 100 -0.71 11.32 13.44
C ASN A 100 -0.93 12.13 14.72
N HIS A 101 -1.21 11.47 15.85
CA HIS A 101 -1.31 12.13 17.14
C HIS A 101 0.04 12.72 17.60
N GLU A 102 1.12 11.95 17.51
CA GLU A 102 2.47 12.42 17.82
C GLU A 102 2.86 13.64 16.99
N VAL A 103 2.59 13.62 15.68
CA VAL A 103 2.82 14.76 14.77
C VAL A 103 2.04 15.98 15.19
N ARG A 104 0.77 15.84 15.61
CA ARG A 104 -0.03 16.95 16.14
C ARG A 104 0.59 17.56 17.40
N VAL A 105 1.06 16.74 18.33
CA VAL A 105 1.72 17.19 19.56
C VAL A 105 3.01 17.94 19.25
N LEU A 106 3.86 17.38 18.38
CA LEU A 106 5.09 18.03 17.94
C LEU A 106 4.82 19.37 17.27
N ARG A 107 3.79 19.44 16.40
CA ARG A 107 3.39 20.71 15.75
C ARG A 107 2.99 21.78 16.76
N PHE A 108 2.30 21.39 17.83
CA PHE A 108 1.96 22.31 18.92
C PHE A 108 3.20 22.80 19.67
N GLN A 109 4.13 21.89 20.02
CA GLN A 109 5.39 22.25 20.69
C GLN A 109 6.25 23.18 19.84
N VAL A 110 6.39 22.90 18.55
CA VAL A 110 7.11 23.77 17.60
C VAL A 110 6.50 25.17 17.58
N THR A 111 5.17 25.27 17.60
CA THR A 111 4.49 26.57 17.63
C THR A 111 4.80 27.35 18.91
N ILE A 112 4.86 26.70 20.07
CA ILE A 112 5.25 27.34 21.34
C ILE A 112 6.69 27.82 21.28
N LEU A 113 7.63 26.96 20.87
CA LEU A 113 9.05 27.30 20.79
C LEU A 113 9.30 28.46 19.83
N GLN A 114 8.59 28.52 18.71
CA GLN A 114 8.65 29.64 17.77
C GLN A 114 8.24 30.97 18.41
N ARG A 115 7.21 30.99 19.25
CA ARG A 115 6.80 32.19 20.00
C ARG A 115 7.86 32.60 21.02
N LEU A 116 8.33 31.66 21.82
CA LEU A 116 9.39 31.93 22.82
C LEU A 116 10.68 32.45 22.17
N LEU A 117 11.06 31.88 21.02
CA LEU A 117 12.22 32.34 20.27
C LEU A 117 12.04 33.78 19.78
N LYS A 118 10.84 34.12 19.27
CA LYS A 118 10.50 35.48 18.84
C LYS A 118 10.56 36.47 20.00
N ASP A 119 9.95 36.13 21.14
CA ASP A 119 9.94 37.00 22.32
C ASP A 119 11.35 37.24 22.87
N ASN A 120 12.16 36.19 22.94
CA ASN A 120 13.56 36.32 23.36
C ASN A 120 14.39 37.15 22.37
N LYS A 121 14.14 37.00 21.06
CA LYS A 121 14.81 37.84 20.05
C LYS A 121 14.50 39.31 20.25
N ASN A 122 13.25 39.67 20.55
CA ASN A 122 12.85 41.05 20.81
C ASN A 122 13.55 41.60 22.07
N LYS A 123 13.54 40.85 23.17
CA LYS A 123 14.23 41.24 24.42
C LYS A 123 15.74 41.45 24.23
N VAL A 124 16.38 40.61 23.41
CA VAL A 124 17.82 40.77 23.10
C VAL A 124 18.09 42.05 22.30
N VAL A 125 17.16 42.50 21.47
CA VAL A 125 17.28 43.78 20.75
C VAL A 125 17.13 44.94 21.73
N GLU A 126 16.11 44.94 22.59
CA GLU A 126 15.89 45.97 23.62
C GLU A 126 17.13 46.13 24.53
N LEU A 127 17.69 45.03 25.04
CA LEU A 127 18.88 45.05 25.89
C LEU A 127 20.15 45.56 25.20
N LYS A 128 20.18 45.56 23.86
CA LYS A 128 21.31 46.11 23.07
C LYS A 128 21.14 47.60 22.80
N GLU A 129 19.92 48.13 22.79
CA GLU A 129 19.65 49.55 22.57
C GLU A 129 19.78 50.36 23.87
N GLU A 130 19.63 49.74 25.04
CA GLU A 130 19.80 50.37 26.36
C GLU A 130 21.28 50.55 26.79
N LYS A 131 22.25 50.16 25.97
CA LYS A 131 23.68 50.09 26.32
C LYS A 131 24.56 50.89 25.37
#